data_AF-A0A8A4K9L5-F1
#
_entry.id   AF-A0A8A4K9L5-F1
#
_cell.length_a   1.000
_cell.length_b   1.000
_cell.length_c   1.000
_cell.angle_alpha   90.00
_cell.angle_beta   90.00
_cell.angle_gamma   90.00
#
_symmetry.space_group_name_H-M   'P 1'
#
loop_
_entity.id
_entity.type
_entity.pdbx_description
1 polymer ?
#
loop_
_entity_poly.entity_id
_entity_poly.type
_entity_poly.pdbx_seq_one_letter_code
_entity_poly.pdbx_strand_id
1 'polypeptide(L)' 'MTNFALIQTGSNYVENIIIRDNEFDISGFTMVKIESGVFCQPGMFLNKADDLFYQDKGFSMIYPSAKEKIIY' A
#
# COMPACT_ATOMS: atom_id res chain seq x y z
N MET A 1 -13.80 0.91 -10.10
CA MET A 1 -12.97 -0.09 -9.40
C MET A 1 -11.72 0.57 -8.85
N THR A 2 -11.68 0.66 -7.54
CA THR A 2 -10.62 1.29 -6.74
C THR A 2 -9.89 0.19 -5.96
N ASN A 3 -8.56 0.28 -5.90
CA ASN A 3 -7.76 -0.65 -5.12
C ASN A 3 -7.60 -0.11 -3.70
N PHE A 4 -7.73 -0.99 -2.71
CA PHE A 4 -7.53 -0.68 -1.31
C PHE A 4 -6.49 -1.62 -0.72
N ALA A 5 -5.52 -1.05 0.00
CA ALA A 5 -4.64 -1.80 0.87
C ALA A 5 -5.38 -2.15 2.16
N LEU A 6 -5.40 -3.43 2.50
CA LEU A 6 -5.96 -3.94 3.74
C LEU A 6 -4.85 -4.04 4.81
N ILE A 7 -5.00 -3.30 5.90
CA ILE A 7 -3.99 -3.20 6.96
C ILE A 7 -4.66 -3.48 8.30
N GLN A 8 -4.10 -4.34 9.14
CA GLN A 8 -4.66 -4.57 10.47
C GLN A 8 -4.62 -3.27 11.30
N THR A 9 -5.71 -2.97 12.02
CA THR A 9 -5.79 -1.75 12.84
C THR A 9 -4.65 -1.69 13.86
N GLY A 10 -3.92 -0.58 13.88
CA GLY A 10 -2.73 -0.39 14.72
C GLY A 10 -1.41 -0.86 14.08
N SER A 11 -1.47 -1.51 12.92
CA SER A 11 -0.31 -1.86 12.09
C SER A 11 -0.13 -0.86 10.95
N ASN A 12 0.95 -1.05 10.21
CA ASN A 12 1.18 -0.43 8.90
C ASN A 12 1.52 -1.47 7.82
N TYR A 13 1.46 -2.76 8.14
CA TYR A 13 1.72 -3.86 7.23
C TYR A 13 0.51 -4.13 6.34
N VAL A 14 0.74 -4.21 5.03
CA VAL A 14 -0.28 -4.53 4.03
C VAL A 14 -0.48 -6.04 3.99
N GLU A 15 -1.62 -6.48 4.50
CA GLU A 15 -2.03 -7.89 4.53
C GLU A 15 -2.54 -8.35 3.16
N ASN A 16 -3.29 -7.48 2.48
CA ASN A 16 -3.90 -7.82 1.19
C ASN A 16 -4.25 -6.57 0.37
N ILE A 17 -4.59 -6.77 -0.90
CA ILE A 17 -5.18 -5.74 -1.77
C ILE A 17 -6.56 -6.20 -2.21
N ILE A 18 -7.54 -5.33 -2.04
CA ILE A 18 -8.93 -5.59 -2.40
C ILE A 18 -9.38 -4.56 -3.44
N ILE A 19 -10.07 -5.03 -4.48
CA ILE A 19 -10.65 -4.18 -5.52
C ILE A 19 -12.15 -4.02 -5.27
N ARG A 20 -12.63 -2.79 -5.11
CA ARG A 20 -14.06 -2.47 -4.90
C ARG A 20 -14.43 -1.10 -5.45
N ASP A 21 -15.73 -0.86 -5.63
CA ASP A 21 -16.23 0.41 -6.14
C ASP A 21 -16.53 1.45 -5.04
N ASN A 22 -16.83 1.01 -3.81
CA ASN A 22 -17.20 1.88 -2.68
C ASN A 22 -16.38 1.57 -1.42
N GLU A 23 -16.44 2.49 -0.46
CA GLU A 23 -15.92 2.30 0.90
C GLU A 23 -16.61 1.08 1.54
N PHE A 24 -15.79 0.13 1.96
CA PHE A 24 -16.19 -1.07 2.70
C PHE A 24 -15.53 -0.95 4.08
N ASP A 25 -16.10 -1.59 5.10
CA ASP A 25 -15.52 -1.65 6.44
C ASP A 25 -15.33 -3.11 6.85
N ILE A 26 -14.13 -3.47 7.31
CA ILE A 26 -13.83 -4.79 7.86
C ILE A 26 -13.35 -4.54 9.28
N SER A 27 -14.12 -5.01 10.25
CA SER A 27 -13.77 -4.88 11.66
C SER A 27 -12.36 -5.43 11.93
N GLY A 28 -11.55 -4.62 12.61
CA GLY A 28 -10.15 -4.94 12.91
C GLY A 28 -9.16 -4.59 11.80
N PHE A 29 -9.62 -4.01 10.68
CA PHE A 29 -8.77 -3.56 9.59
C PHE A 29 -9.05 -2.10 9.22
N THR A 30 -7.98 -1.42 8.84
CA THR A 30 -8.00 -0.14 8.14
C THR A 30 -7.86 -0.39 6.66
N MET A 31 -8.71 0.24 5.86
CA MET A 31 -8.60 0.25 4.40
C MET A 31 -8.02 1.58 3.96
N VAL A 32 -6.95 1.51 3.18
CA VAL A 32 -6.29 2.69 2.62
C VAL A 32 -6.42 2.64 1.12
N LYS A 33 -7.06 3.65 0.56
CA LYS A 33 -7.22 3.79 -0.89
C LYS A 33 -5.84 3.92 -1.54
N ILE A 34 -5.58 3.10 -2.56
CA ILE A 34 -4.36 3.17 -3.34
C ILE A 34 -4.61 4.17 -4.46
N GLU A 35 -3.97 5.33 -4.36
CA GLU A 35 -4.11 6.40 -5.35
C GLU A 35 -3.46 6.04 -6.70
N SER A 36 -3.90 6.72 -7.76
CA SER A 36 -3.35 6.50 -9.10
C SER A 36 -1.85 6.78 -9.14
N GLY A 37 -1.07 5.87 -9.72
CA GLY A 37 0.39 5.97 -9.79
C GLY A 37 1.13 5.52 -8.52
N VAL A 38 0.41 5.17 -7.45
CA VAL A 38 1.00 4.56 -6.25
C VAL A 38 1.05 3.05 -6.41
N PHE A 39 2.23 2.47 -6.24
CA PHE A 39 2.39 1.03 -6.23
C PHE A 39 2.21 0.48 -4.81
N CYS A 40 1.45 -0.60 -4.68
CA CYS A 40 1.22 -1.31 -3.43
C CYS A 40 1.10 -2.80 -3.74
N GLN A 41 1.64 -3.66 -2.86
CA GLN A 41 1.43 -5.11 -2.87
C GLN A 41 1.38 -5.64 -1.42
N PRO A 42 0.77 -6.81 -1.18
CA PRO A 42 0.87 -7.48 0.10
C PRO A 42 2.33 -7.66 0.53
N GLY A 43 2.62 -7.49 1.81
CA GLY A 43 3.99 -7.52 2.34
C GLY A 43 4.67 -6.17 2.50
N MET A 44 4.11 -5.10 1.93
CA MET A 44 4.63 -3.73 2.06
C MET A 44 4.19 -3.06 3.37
N PHE A 45 4.80 -1.92 3.67
CA PHE A 45 4.55 -1.10 4.84
C PHE A 45 4.11 0.30 4.43
N LEU A 46 2.94 0.73 4.89
CA LEU A 46 2.44 2.10 4.71
C LEU A 46 3.24 3.06 5.57
N ASN A 47 3.79 4.10 4.96
CA ASN A 47 4.29 5.26 5.67
C ASN A 47 3.18 6.32 5.74
N LYS A 48 2.65 6.58 6.94
CA LYS A 48 1.58 7.56 7.15
C LYS A 48 2.04 9.02 6.96
N ALA A 49 3.35 9.26 6.83
CA ALA A 49 3.89 10.60 6.65
C ALA A 49 3.76 11.10 5.19
N ASP A 50 3.78 10.18 4.21
CA ASP A 50 3.72 10.48 2.78
C ASP A 50 2.67 9.65 2.01
N ASP A 51 1.95 8.77 2.70
CA ASP A 51 0.95 7.85 2.15
C ASP A 51 1.49 6.89 1.08
N LEU A 52 2.80 6.60 1.11
CA LEU A 52 3.45 5.65 0.21
C LEU A 52 3.69 4.29 0.88
N PHE A 53 3.86 3.26 0.03
CA PHE A 53 4.11 1.90 0.46
C PHE A 53 5.58 1.54 0.22
N TYR A 54 6.23 1.02 1.25
CA TYR A 54 7.63 0.66 1.26
C TYR A 54 7.82 -0.84 1.45
N GLN A 55 8.95 -1.38 1.00
CA GLN A 55 9.26 -2.80 1.13
C GLN A 55 9.73 -3.19 2.54
N ASP A 56 10.10 -2.21 3.37
CA ASP A 56 10.65 -2.42 4.69
C ASP A 56 10.03 -1.48 5.73
N LYS A 57 10.08 -1.89 7.00
CA LYS A 57 9.54 -1.14 8.14
C LYS A 57 10.23 0.20 8.39
N GLY A 58 11.47 0.36 7.90
CA GLY A 58 12.25 1.58 8.01
C GLY A 58 11.94 2.60 6.90
N PHE A 59 11.02 2.26 5.99
CA PHE A 59 10.62 3.12 4.87
C PHE A 59 11.82 3.54 4.01
N SER A 60 12.74 2.61 3.76
CA SER A 60 13.98 2.89 3.02
C SER A 60 13.86 2.64 1.52
N MET A 61 12.93 1.78 1.09
CA MET A 61 12.81 1.35 -0.31
C MET A 61 11.36 1.32 -0.82
N ILE A 62 11.07 2.08 -1.88
CA ILE A 62 9.81 2.07 -2.65
C ILE A 62 9.99 1.23 -3.92
N TYR A 63 8.91 0.60 -4.42
CA TYR A 63 8.88 -0.07 -5.73
C TYR A 63 8.18 0.77 -6.82
N PRO A 64 8.65 0.75 -8.07
CA PRO A 64 9.95 0.23 -8.49
C PRO A 64 11.05 1.08 -7.87
N SER A 65 12.13 0.43 -7.46
CA SER A 65 13.27 1.18 -6.94
C SER A 65 13.76 2.11 -8.05
N ALA A 66 14.20 3.33 -7.75
CA ALA A 66 14.68 4.28 -8.77
C ALA A 66 15.82 3.71 -9.66
N LYS A 67 16.41 2.57 -9.27
CA LYS A 67 17.40 1.81 -10.03
C LYS A 67 16.80 0.92 -11.14
N GLU A 68 15.50 0.68 -11.16
CA GLU A 68 14.80 -0.11 -12.18
C GLU A 68 14.14 0.78 -13.24
N LYS A 69 14.81 1.87 -13.66
CA LYS A 69 14.54 2.43 -14.99
C LYS A 69 15.01 1.40 -16.01
N ILE A 70 14.13 0.50 -16.40
CA ILE A 70 14.30 -0.30 -17.62
C ILE A 70 14.25 0.72 -18.77
N ILE A 71 15.43 0.96 -19.33
CA ILE A 71 15.63 1.76 -20.54
C ILE A 71 15.18 0.84 -21.68
N TYR A 72 14.05 1.14 -22.31
CA TYR A 72 13.68 0.56 -23.60
C TYR A 72 14.36 1.31 -24.73
#